data_AF-A0A7S0A2Y3-F1
#
_entry.id   AF-A0A7S0A2Y3-F1
#
_cell.length_a   1.000
_cell.length_b   1.000
_cell.length_c   1.000
_cell.angle_alpha   90.00
_cell.angle_beta   90.00
_cell.angle_gamma   90.00
#
_symmetry.space_group_name_H-M   'P 1'
#
loop_
_entity.id
_entity.type
_entity.pdbx_description
1 polymer ?
#
loop_
_entity_poly.entity_id
_entity_poly.type
_entity_poly.pdbx_seq_one_letter_code
_entity_poly.pdbx_strand_id
1 'polypeptide(L)'
;SSASSAQSPGATRHCIFTREREGGYFPLGGVVAAQLTYFDSLLHEPSLTIRRHQPVLCKLCSESHSVKMQEARQAFKKEALAAFQSVLVALHSLRPAPRRMTRRYRGQSPLPFWWRQGAVLAGLLGGLQVHASVDAAAEGSFTVALRRQQIPLHNNKGMVHHKSAYYGTISIGGPHTQTFDVVFDTGSGHLVIPSAMCKAETCKKHRRYRRRASLLAEDIDVDGTVVNPWQARDQITVSFGTGEVTGIFVRDQVCLGSPAAQAPAQTHSLLQKGAVRAQIPNATELREEEADAGGGVQADPPPRGCTNLRLVSAIDMTEDPFASFTFDGVLGLGLPSLSQTPEFNFMESGAHAGSWNGETWAKKLFAVFLAISEKEESEITFGGYRRERMVEGEELAWCTARDGDHGHWQLDIVSIKAGGERVDFCDDGTCRAIVDTGTSLLGVPSDLGPVLVRLLRHASSHANECLGPGPQLEIDLGNFTMVLDPADYARPEVVPEEDVAASGVPDARNATEAEAWPAAAEQSCVPMLMHIDLPEPLLPKTLILGEPVLQRYYTAFDASVPRIGFAKARHTEPRASVHVSI
;
A
#
# COMPACT_ATOMS: atom_id res chain seq x y z
N SER A 1 -24.27 -48.47 33.04
CA SER A 1 -24.41 -48.33 34.51
C SER A 1 -23.21 -47.55 35.05
N SER A 2 -23.42 -46.76 36.11
CA SER A 2 -22.41 -46.28 37.11
C SER A 2 -20.92 -46.12 36.70
N ALA A 3 -20.25 -44.98 36.93
CA ALA A 3 -20.69 -43.72 37.55
C ALA A 3 -19.69 -42.58 37.20
N SER A 4 -20.01 -41.37 37.64
CA SER A 4 -19.20 -40.16 37.44
C SER A 4 -18.09 -39.97 38.50
N SER A 5 -16.99 -39.35 38.07
CA SER A 5 -16.29 -38.33 38.86
C SER A 5 -15.54 -37.39 37.93
N ALA A 6 -15.31 -36.15 38.37
CA ALA A 6 -14.58 -35.14 37.62
C ALA A 6 -13.50 -34.52 38.53
N GLN A 7 -12.32 -34.26 37.98
CA GLN A 7 -11.32 -33.38 38.59
C GLN A 7 -10.28 -32.93 37.55
N SER A 8 -9.79 -31.71 37.72
CA SER A 8 -8.69 -31.14 36.94
C SER A 8 -7.34 -31.47 37.58
N PRO A 9 -6.27 -31.42 36.77
CA PRO A 9 -5.18 -30.47 37.02
C PRO A 9 -5.00 -29.55 35.81
N GLY A 10 -4.37 -28.38 35.91
CA GLY A 10 -3.43 -27.93 36.93
C GLY A 10 -2.05 -27.77 36.28
N ALA A 11 -1.80 -26.59 35.72
CA ALA A 11 -0.66 -26.36 34.83
C ALA A 11 0.63 -26.07 35.62
N THR A 12 1.65 -26.91 35.42
CA THR A 12 3.01 -26.69 35.94
C THR A 12 4.03 -27.03 34.85
N ARG A 13 4.51 -26.02 34.10
CA ARG A 13 5.64 -26.20 33.18
C ARG A 13 6.95 -26.00 33.96
N HIS A 14 7.83 -27.00 33.94
CA HIS A 14 9.20 -26.84 34.46
C HIS A 14 10.07 -26.08 33.46
N CYS A 15 10.70 -24.99 33.89
CA CYS A 15 11.80 -24.38 33.17
C CYS A 15 13.10 -25.17 33.47
N ILE A 16 13.70 -25.78 32.45
CA ILE A 16 15.02 -26.42 32.56
C ILE A 16 16.07 -25.39 32.14
N PHE A 17 16.82 -24.87 33.12
CA PHE A 17 18.05 -24.12 32.84
C PHE A 17 19.20 -25.08 32.55
N THR A 18 19.72 -25.07 31.32
CA THR A 18 20.99 -25.70 31.00
C THR A 18 22.15 -24.84 31.49
N ARG A 19 23.09 -25.47 32.18
CA ARG A 19 24.21 -24.83 32.89
C ARG A 19 25.46 -24.86 32.02
N GLU A 20 25.98 -23.69 31.65
CA GLU A 20 27.29 -23.57 31.00
C GLU A 20 28.42 -24.08 31.91
N ARG A 21 29.52 -24.51 31.28
CA ARG A 21 30.74 -24.95 31.97
C ARG A 21 31.88 -23.98 31.73
N GLU A 22 32.50 -23.55 32.82
CA GLU A 22 33.82 -22.92 32.78
C GLU A 22 34.89 -23.93 32.30
N GLY A 23 35.93 -23.42 31.62
CA GLY A 23 37.00 -24.24 31.06
C GLY A 23 38.10 -23.40 30.42
N GLY A 24 38.75 -22.54 31.20
CA GLY A 24 39.82 -21.67 30.69
C GLY A 24 41.22 -22.30 30.71
N TYR A 25 42.11 -21.82 29.85
CA TYR A 25 43.56 -21.93 29.99
C TYR A 25 44.27 -20.75 29.29
N PHE A 26 45.19 -20.10 29.99
CA PHE A 26 46.15 -19.12 29.45
C PHE A 26 47.52 -19.78 29.22
N PRO A 27 48.36 -19.22 28.33
CA PRO A 27 49.65 -18.70 28.80
C PRO A 27 49.99 -17.28 28.28
N LEU A 28 51.18 -16.77 28.65
CA LEU A 28 51.53 -15.34 28.68
C LEU A 28 52.62 -14.89 27.67
N GLY A 29 52.60 -13.59 27.37
CA GLY A 29 53.61 -12.78 26.65
C GLY A 29 52.90 -11.73 25.77
N GLY A 30 53.12 -10.41 25.84
CA GLY A 30 54.28 -9.59 26.23
C GLY A 30 54.76 -8.80 24.99
N VAL A 31 55.18 -7.52 25.00
CA VAL A 31 55.58 -6.55 26.05
C VAL A 31 55.52 -5.09 25.48
N VAL A 32 55.05 -4.08 26.26
CA VAL A 32 55.24 -2.60 26.07
C VAL A 32 54.52 -1.94 24.86
N ALA A 33 54.05 -0.67 24.84
CA ALA A 33 54.20 0.53 25.71
C ALA A 33 52.81 1.20 26.02
N ALA A 34 52.54 1.84 27.18
CA ALA A 34 52.85 3.23 27.61
C ALA A 34 52.28 4.34 26.67
N GLN A 35 51.66 5.44 27.13
CA GLN A 35 51.38 6.08 28.44
C GLN A 35 50.28 7.18 28.22
N LEU A 36 49.51 7.82 29.13
CA LEU A 36 49.32 7.89 30.61
C LEU A 36 47.82 7.53 30.93
N THR A 37 47.04 7.78 32.01
CA THR A 37 46.97 8.58 33.28
C THR A 37 46.84 10.12 33.17
N TYR A 38 46.09 10.89 33.99
CA TYR A 38 45.30 10.76 35.25
C TYR A 38 43.87 11.37 35.04
N PHE A 39 42.86 11.35 35.92
CA PHE A 39 42.76 11.19 37.39
C PHE A 39 41.46 10.44 37.80
N ASP A 40 41.44 9.86 39.00
CA ASP A 40 40.33 9.11 39.65
C ASP A 40 39.49 10.09 40.57
N SER A 41 38.38 9.80 41.29
CA SER A 41 37.83 8.56 41.89
C SER A 41 36.31 8.65 42.24
N LEU A 42 35.72 7.52 42.65
CA LEU A 42 34.67 7.36 43.72
C LEU A 42 33.26 7.99 43.49
N LEU A 43 32.15 7.23 43.31
CA LEU A 43 31.48 6.43 44.36
C LEU A 43 30.33 5.50 43.86
N HIS A 44 30.01 4.52 44.72
CA HIS A 44 28.99 3.44 44.71
C HIS A 44 27.56 3.62 44.09
N GLU A 45 27.10 2.52 43.49
CA GLU A 45 25.71 1.97 43.35
C GLU A 45 25.10 1.52 44.74
N PRO A 46 23.81 1.10 44.91
CA PRO A 46 22.72 0.90 43.93
C PRO A 46 21.26 1.34 44.30
N SER A 47 20.35 1.20 43.31
CA SER A 47 18.95 0.67 43.42
C SER A 47 17.69 1.55 43.76
N LEU A 48 16.55 1.07 43.21
CA LEU A 48 15.11 1.20 43.62
C LEU A 48 14.21 2.43 43.26
N THR A 49 13.40 2.23 42.21
CA THR A 49 11.91 2.29 42.19
C THR A 49 11.10 3.63 42.12
N ILE A 50 10.66 3.96 40.89
CA ILE A 50 9.32 4.44 40.42
C ILE A 50 8.47 5.41 41.31
N ARG A 51 8.27 6.68 40.88
CA ARG A 51 6.96 7.27 40.41
C ARG A 51 7.00 8.79 40.10
N ARG A 52 6.16 9.18 39.12
CA ARG A 52 5.77 10.52 38.59
C ARG A 52 6.04 11.76 39.47
N HIS A 53 6.74 12.78 38.94
CA HIS A 53 6.12 13.99 38.33
C HIS A 53 7.15 14.91 37.61
N GLN A 54 6.66 15.71 36.67
CA GLN A 54 7.34 16.76 35.87
C GLN A 54 7.03 18.18 36.43
N PRO A 55 7.52 19.31 35.87
CA PRO A 55 8.74 19.56 35.05
C PRO A 55 9.50 20.88 35.41
N VAL A 56 10.83 20.92 35.33
CA VAL A 56 11.59 22.21 35.24
C VAL A 56 12.87 22.04 34.40
N LEU A 57 13.32 23.13 33.75
CA LEU A 57 14.67 23.34 33.16
C LEU A 57 15.12 22.43 32.00
N CYS A 58 14.72 22.80 30.78
CA CYS A 58 15.66 22.85 29.65
C CYS A 58 15.23 23.97 28.67
N LYS A 59 15.83 25.17 28.79
CA LYS A 59 15.38 26.36 28.04
C LYS A 59 16.50 27.21 27.41
N LEU A 60 17.73 26.70 27.30
CA LEU A 60 18.89 27.49 26.82
C LEU A 60 19.56 26.97 25.53
N CYS A 61 19.12 25.84 24.97
CA CYS A 61 19.61 25.35 23.67
C CYS A 61 18.67 25.66 22.48
N SER A 62 17.44 26.13 22.73
CA SER A 62 16.43 26.38 21.68
C SER A 62 16.52 27.77 21.04
N GLU A 63 16.87 28.79 21.82
CA GLU A 63 16.68 30.20 21.41
C GLU A 63 17.68 30.66 20.32
N SER A 64 18.89 30.09 20.27
CA SER A 64 19.94 30.47 19.29
C SER A 64 19.63 30.08 17.83
N HIS A 65 18.88 28.99 17.61
CA HIS A 65 18.46 28.57 16.26
C HIS A 65 17.20 29.30 15.75
N SER A 66 16.33 29.75 16.67
CA SER A 66 15.06 30.39 16.31
C SER A 66 15.25 31.77 15.64
N VAL A 67 16.15 32.60 16.20
CA VAL A 67 16.37 33.98 15.71
C VAL A 67 16.83 34.00 14.25
N LYS A 68 17.83 33.17 13.89
CA LYS A 68 18.36 33.11 12.51
C LYS A 68 17.31 32.65 11.48
N MET A 69 16.37 31.78 11.87
CA MET A 69 15.25 31.42 10.99
C MET A 69 14.25 32.58 10.81
N GLN A 70 14.02 33.41 11.83
CA GLN A 70 13.13 34.57 11.70
C GLN A 70 13.72 35.66 10.81
N GLU A 71 15.02 35.94 10.92
CA GLU A 71 15.73 36.90 10.05
C GLU A 71 15.67 36.48 8.58
N ALA A 72 15.97 35.21 8.27
CA ALA A 72 15.86 34.66 6.93
C ALA A 72 14.43 34.73 6.36
N ARG A 73 13.41 34.44 7.18
CA ARG A 73 11.99 34.57 6.80
C ARG A 73 11.55 36.02 6.58
N GLN A 74 12.17 37.01 7.22
CA GLN A 74 11.90 38.42 6.96
C GLN A 74 12.58 38.93 5.68
N ALA A 75 13.80 38.47 5.38
CA ALA A 75 14.49 38.78 4.12
C ALA A 75 13.67 38.30 2.91
N PHE A 76 13.30 37.01 2.89
CA PHE A 76 12.52 36.42 1.80
C PHE A 76 11.16 37.12 1.57
N LYS A 77 10.49 37.54 2.65
CA LYS A 77 9.23 38.32 2.56
C LYS A 77 9.42 39.70 1.94
N LYS A 78 10.58 40.35 2.10
CA LYS A 78 10.87 41.66 1.47
C LYS A 78 11.04 41.52 -0.04
N GLU A 79 11.80 40.53 -0.49
CA GLU A 79 12.05 40.29 -1.93
C GLU A 79 10.77 39.87 -2.65
N ALA A 80 9.97 38.98 -2.05
CA ALA A 80 8.67 38.59 -2.58
C ALA A 80 7.70 39.79 -2.74
N LEU A 81 7.69 40.74 -1.78
CA LEU A 81 6.86 41.94 -1.88
C LEU A 81 7.31 42.87 -3.02
N ALA A 82 8.62 43.04 -3.20
CA ALA A 82 9.19 43.85 -4.27
C ALA A 82 8.84 43.29 -5.65
N ALA A 83 8.99 41.98 -5.84
CA ALA A 83 8.59 41.29 -7.07
C ALA A 83 7.09 41.47 -7.38
N PHE A 84 6.23 41.33 -6.37
CA PHE A 84 4.78 41.48 -6.52
C PHE A 84 4.36 42.92 -6.88
N GLN A 85 5.03 43.93 -6.30
CA GLN A 85 4.84 45.33 -6.66
C GLN A 85 5.28 45.64 -8.11
N SER A 86 6.40 45.06 -8.57
CA SER A 86 6.85 45.23 -9.96
C SER A 86 5.83 44.68 -10.97
N VAL A 87 5.22 43.53 -10.69
CA VAL A 87 4.15 42.93 -11.53
C VAL A 87 2.89 43.80 -11.54
N LEU A 88 2.48 44.34 -10.39
CA LEU A 88 1.31 45.23 -10.29
C LEU A 88 1.47 46.55 -11.06
N VAL A 89 2.68 47.11 -11.11
CA VAL A 89 3.01 48.32 -11.89
C VAL A 89 2.97 48.03 -13.40
N ALA A 90 3.48 46.87 -13.83
CA ALA A 90 3.40 46.44 -15.23
C ALA A 90 1.95 46.28 -15.69
N LEU A 91 1.10 45.62 -14.89
CA LEU A 91 -0.32 45.41 -15.19
C LEU A 91 -1.15 46.71 -15.24
N HIS A 92 -0.78 47.74 -14.47
CA HIS A 92 -1.50 49.03 -14.49
C HIS A 92 -1.25 49.89 -15.73
N SER A 93 -0.25 49.55 -16.54
CA SER A 93 0.16 50.33 -17.72
C SER A 93 -0.64 50.01 -18.99
N LEU A 94 -1.52 48.99 -18.96
CA LEU A 94 -2.34 48.56 -20.09
C LEU A 94 -3.81 49.02 -19.95
N ARG A 95 -4.09 50.29 -20.28
CA ARG A 95 -5.45 50.83 -20.41
C ARG A 95 -5.79 51.16 -21.87
N PRO A 96 -6.81 50.53 -22.49
CA PRO A 96 -7.27 50.91 -23.82
C PRO A 96 -8.08 52.22 -23.79
N ALA A 97 -7.89 53.07 -24.79
CA ALA A 97 -8.63 54.34 -24.92
C ALA A 97 -10.02 54.14 -25.58
N PRO A 98 -11.07 54.88 -25.17
CA PRO A 98 -12.42 54.72 -25.70
C PRO A 98 -12.57 55.35 -27.10
N ARG A 99 -13.04 54.57 -28.09
CA ARG A 99 -13.45 55.09 -29.41
C ARG A 99 -14.95 55.43 -29.42
N ARG A 100 -15.29 56.65 -29.86
CA ARG A 100 -16.68 57.08 -30.10
C ARG A 100 -17.25 56.43 -31.36
N MET A 101 -18.54 56.11 -31.36
CA MET A 101 -19.29 55.75 -32.57
C MET A 101 -19.57 56.97 -33.45
N THR A 102 -19.37 56.83 -34.75
CA THR A 102 -20.08 57.59 -35.80
C THR A 102 -20.46 56.63 -36.95
N ARG A 103 -21.47 57.00 -37.75
CA ARG A 103 -22.26 56.05 -38.57
C ARG A 103 -22.48 56.59 -39.99
N ARG A 104 -21.99 55.90 -41.05
CA ARG A 104 -22.67 55.80 -42.37
C ARG A 104 -21.95 54.95 -43.46
N TYR A 105 -22.73 54.02 -44.02
CA TYR A 105 -22.90 53.67 -45.45
C TYR A 105 -21.85 52.92 -46.31
N ARG A 106 -22.38 51.86 -46.98
CA ARG A 106 -22.09 51.29 -48.32
C ARG A 106 -20.64 51.11 -48.82
N GLY A 107 -20.32 49.86 -49.16
CA GLY A 107 -20.24 49.48 -50.59
C GLY A 107 -19.01 48.70 -51.08
N GLN A 108 -19.27 47.50 -51.62
CA GLN A 108 -18.54 46.79 -52.70
C GLN A 108 -17.05 46.40 -52.50
N SER A 109 -16.77 45.12 -52.79
CA SER A 109 -15.46 44.57 -53.18
C SER A 109 -15.27 44.67 -54.71
N PRO A 110 -14.03 44.65 -55.25
CA PRO A 110 -13.30 43.38 -55.45
C PRO A 110 -11.75 43.45 -55.27
N LEU A 111 -11.09 42.36 -55.70
CA LEU A 111 -9.67 41.97 -55.59
C LEU A 111 -8.77 42.61 -56.72
N PRO A 112 -7.51 42.18 -56.95
CA PRO A 112 -6.30 42.25 -56.09
C PRO A 112 -5.04 42.78 -56.85
N PHE A 113 -3.94 43.12 -56.16
CA PHE A 113 -2.59 43.11 -56.79
C PHE A 113 -1.42 42.95 -55.78
N TRP A 114 -0.19 42.75 -56.29
CA TRP A 114 0.94 42.14 -55.58
C TRP A 114 2.07 43.12 -55.14
N TRP A 115 2.59 42.89 -53.93
CA TRP A 115 3.95 43.16 -53.39
C TRP A 115 4.63 44.54 -53.60
N ARG A 116 5.03 45.18 -52.49
CA ARG A 116 6.45 45.30 -52.04
C ARG A 116 6.63 46.07 -50.71
N GLN A 117 7.79 45.84 -50.08
CA GLN A 117 8.32 46.48 -48.86
C GLN A 117 7.63 46.10 -47.53
N GLY A 118 8.41 46.02 -46.44
CA GLY A 118 7.93 45.63 -45.11
C GLY A 118 8.68 44.49 -44.41
N ALA A 119 10.01 44.38 -44.58
CA ALA A 119 10.83 43.55 -43.69
C ALA A 119 11.14 44.29 -42.37
N VAL A 120 11.60 43.54 -41.35
CA VAL A 120 11.89 43.98 -39.96
C VAL A 120 10.64 44.04 -39.06
N LEU A 121 10.81 43.66 -37.78
CA LEU A 121 9.78 43.52 -36.72
C LEU A 121 8.77 42.36 -36.83
N ALA A 122 9.21 41.19 -37.31
CA ALA A 122 8.56 39.90 -37.02
C ALA A 122 9.28 39.19 -35.85
N GLY A 123 9.11 39.71 -34.63
CA GLY A 123 9.80 39.18 -33.43
C GLY A 123 9.26 39.77 -32.14
N LEU A 124 8.13 39.22 -31.66
CA LEU A 124 7.59 39.27 -30.28
C LEU A 124 6.15 38.68 -30.16
N LEU A 125 5.56 38.15 -31.25
CA LEU A 125 4.23 37.50 -31.24
C LEU A 125 4.23 36.12 -31.92
N GLY A 126 5.20 35.27 -31.53
CA GLY A 126 5.20 33.83 -31.84
C GLY A 126 5.80 33.11 -30.64
N GLY A 127 5.01 32.27 -29.95
CA GLY A 127 5.46 31.64 -28.71
C GLY A 127 4.38 31.29 -27.68
N LEU A 128 3.10 31.67 -27.87
CA LEU A 128 2.00 31.07 -27.09
C LEU A 128 1.58 29.73 -27.71
N GLN A 129 2.56 28.84 -27.86
CA GLN A 129 2.31 27.44 -28.12
C GLN A 129 1.85 26.84 -26.78
N VAL A 130 0.54 26.63 -26.64
CA VAL A 130 -0.02 25.90 -25.50
C VAL A 130 0.42 24.44 -25.66
N HIS A 131 1.62 24.16 -25.15
CA HIS A 131 1.97 22.82 -24.75
C HIS A 131 1.03 22.46 -23.60
N ALA A 132 -0.05 21.77 -23.96
CA ALA A 132 -0.61 20.79 -23.04
C ALA A 132 0.56 19.91 -22.59
N SER A 133 0.87 19.96 -21.30
CA SER A 133 1.93 19.15 -20.71
C SER A 133 1.47 17.69 -20.76
N VAL A 134 1.83 17.00 -21.85
CA VAL A 134 1.76 15.53 -21.92
C VAL A 134 2.49 15.00 -20.69
N ASP A 135 1.83 14.08 -19.99
CA ASP A 135 2.05 13.87 -18.57
C ASP A 135 3.51 13.64 -18.21
N ALA A 136 4.00 14.38 -17.21
CA ALA A 136 5.21 14.04 -16.48
C ALA A 136 4.91 12.82 -15.59
N ALA A 137 4.71 11.65 -16.24
CA ALA A 137 4.55 10.37 -15.58
C ALA A 137 5.73 10.17 -14.62
N ALA A 138 5.43 10.11 -13.32
CA ALA A 138 6.37 10.49 -12.27
C ALA A 138 7.77 9.84 -12.44
N GLU A 139 8.77 10.69 -12.71
CA GLU A 139 10.14 10.28 -13.05
C GLU A 139 10.82 9.61 -11.84
N GLY A 140 10.72 8.27 -11.80
CA GLY A 140 11.18 7.44 -10.69
C GLY A 140 10.09 6.66 -9.95
N SER A 141 8.89 6.57 -10.52
CA SER A 141 7.88 5.60 -10.09
C SER A 141 7.91 4.32 -10.93
N PHE A 142 7.42 3.20 -10.41
CA PHE A 142 7.24 1.93 -11.14
C PHE A 142 5.82 1.41 -10.95
N THR A 143 5.06 1.23 -12.04
CA THR A 143 3.65 0.82 -11.98
C THR A 143 3.45 -0.62 -12.45
N VAL A 144 2.63 -1.38 -11.72
CA VAL A 144 2.20 -2.75 -12.05
C VAL A 144 0.68 -2.76 -12.24
N ALA A 145 0.22 -3.25 -13.38
CA ALA A 145 -1.19 -3.51 -13.64
C ALA A 145 -1.69 -4.66 -12.75
N LEU A 146 -2.86 -4.47 -12.13
CA LEU A 146 -3.53 -5.43 -11.26
C LEU A 146 -4.78 -5.98 -11.95
N ARG A 147 -4.91 -7.30 -11.91
CA ARG A 147 -6.12 -8.03 -12.29
C ARG A 147 -6.98 -8.27 -11.06
N ARG A 148 -8.30 -8.17 -11.21
CA ARG A 148 -9.27 -8.51 -10.18
C ARG A 148 -9.69 -9.97 -10.35
N GLN A 149 -9.80 -10.70 -9.24
CA GLN A 149 -10.53 -11.96 -9.15
C GLN A 149 -11.78 -11.71 -8.28
N GLN A 150 -12.92 -12.29 -8.65
CA GLN A 150 -14.09 -12.40 -7.77
C GLN A 150 -14.49 -13.88 -7.63
N ILE A 151 -14.68 -14.34 -6.39
CA ILE A 151 -15.07 -15.71 -6.06
C ILE A 151 -16.44 -15.69 -5.37
N PRO A 152 -17.48 -16.32 -5.95
CA PRO A 152 -18.80 -16.42 -5.31
C PRO A 152 -18.78 -17.44 -4.16
N LEU A 153 -18.65 -16.95 -2.94
CA LEU A 153 -19.01 -17.71 -1.73
C LEU A 153 -20.52 -17.95 -1.74
N HIS A 154 -20.92 -19.21 -1.73
CA HIS A 154 -22.30 -19.59 -1.48
C HIS A 154 -22.43 -19.97 -0.01
N ASN A 155 -23.43 -19.43 0.70
CA ASN A 155 -23.78 -19.91 2.03
C ASN A 155 -24.98 -20.87 1.99
N ASN A 156 -25.24 -21.58 3.09
CA ASN A 156 -26.34 -22.54 3.21
C ASN A 156 -27.76 -21.91 3.14
N LYS A 157 -27.86 -20.58 3.02
CA LYS A 157 -29.09 -19.80 2.85
C LYS A 157 -29.25 -19.23 1.43
N GLY A 158 -28.45 -19.70 0.46
CA GLY A 158 -28.50 -19.24 -0.95
C GLY A 158 -27.89 -17.86 -1.19
N MET A 159 -27.39 -17.19 -0.16
CA MET A 159 -26.83 -15.84 -0.27
C MET A 159 -25.42 -15.89 -0.83
N VAL A 160 -25.24 -15.34 -2.04
CA VAL A 160 -23.92 -15.19 -2.66
C VAL A 160 -23.21 -13.95 -2.10
N HIS A 161 -22.00 -14.15 -1.57
CA HIS A 161 -21.02 -13.08 -1.35
C HIS A 161 -19.89 -13.24 -2.37
N HIS A 162 -19.25 -12.16 -2.80
CA HIS A 162 -18.02 -12.27 -3.58
C HIS A 162 -16.81 -11.94 -2.68
N LYS A 163 -15.85 -12.88 -2.52
CA LYS A 163 -14.48 -12.53 -2.13
C LYS A 163 -13.81 -11.94 -3.36
N SER A 164 -13.43 -10.67 -3.32
CA SER A 164 -12.54 -10.07 -4.30
C SER A 164 -11.07 -10.26 -3.91
N ALA A 165 -10.18 -10.20 -4.89
CA ALA A 165 -8.73 -10.09 -4.68
C ALA A 165 -8.09 -9.36 -5.86
N TYR A 166 -7.17 -8.43 -5.59
CA TYR A 166 -6.43 -7.71 -6.62
C TYR A 166 -4.98 -8.19 -6.64
N TYR A 167 -4.55 -8.69 -7.80
CA TYR A 167 -3.27 -9.37 -7.94
C TYR A 167 -2.53 -8.93 -9.20
N GLY A 168 -1.22 -8.78 -9.10
CA GLY A 168 -0.34 -8.44 -10.22
C GLY A 168 0.72 -9.49 -10.42
N THR A 169 1.49 -9.37 -11.51
CA THR A 169 2.55 -10.33 -11.83
C THR A 169 3.89 -9.86 -11.28
N ILE A 170 4.66 -10.80 -10.74
CA ILE A 170 6.07 -10.66 -10.38
C ILE A 170 6.90 -11.77 -11.05
N SER A 171 8.21 -11.63 -11.05
CA SER A 171 9.15 -12.65 -11.50
C SER A 171 10.26 -12.86 -10.47
N ILE A 172 10.73 -14.11 -10.30
CA ILE A 172 11.69 -14.50 -9.24
C ILE A 172 12.83 -15.34 -9.82
N GLY A 173 14.06 -14.95 -9.49
CA GLY A 173 15.31 -15.65 -9.81
C GLY A 173 15.89 -15.35 -11.19
N GLY A 174 17.13 -15.78 -11.42
CA GLY A 174 17.87 -15.52 -12.66
C GLY A 174 18.93 -16.58 -12.97
N PRO A 175 19.45 -16.64 -14.21
CA PRO A 175 19.16 -15.77 -15.36
C PRO A 175 17.84 -16.09 -16.07
N HIS A 176 17.14 -17.17 -15.67
CA HIS A 176 15.80 -17.49 -16.15
C HIS A 176 14.79 -17.29 -15.01
N THR A 177 13.99 -16.23 -15.13
CA THR A 177 13.00 -15.84 -14.12
C THR A 177 11.80 -16.79 -14.08
N GLN A 178 11.26 -17.00 -12.89
CA GLN A 178 10.01 -17.75 -12.66
C GLN A 178 8.87 -16.77 -12.36
N THR A 179 7.82 -16.79 -13.17
CA THR A 179 6.70 -15.83 -13.08
C THR A 179 5.60 -16.30 -12.14
N PHE A 180 5.15 -15.43 -11.22
CA PHE A 180 4.05 -15.65 -10.29
C PHE A 180 3.06 -14.50 -10.32
N ASP A 181 1.81 -14.78 -9.97
CA ASP A 181 0.74 -13.81 -9.79
C ASP A 181 0.48 -13.71 -8.29
N VAL A 182 0.55 -12.50 -7.71
CA VAL A 182 0.49 -12.28 -6.27
C VAL A 182 -0.46 -11.15 -5.90
N VAL A 183 -1.17 -11.31 -4.79
CA VAL A 183 -1.86 -10.19 -4.13
C VAL A 183 -0.82 -9.28 -3.51
N PHE A 184 -0.98 -7.98 -3.72
CA PHE A 184 -0.20 -6.94 -3.04
C PHE A 184 -0.96 -6.55 -1.77
N ASP A 185 -0.44 -6.93 -0.61
CA ASP A 185 -1.19 -7.05 0.64
C ASP A 185 -0.65 -6.14 1.75
N THR A 186 -1.36 -5.06 2.09
CA THR A 186 -0.97 -4.17 3.20
C THR A 186 -1.25 -4.75 4.58
N GLY A 187 -1.94 -5.89 4.68
CA GLY A 187 -2.16 -6.64 5.93
C GLY A 187 -0.97 -7.49 6.40
N SER A 188 0.04 -7.78 5.56
CA SER A 188 1.16 -8.67 5.89
C SER A 188 2.55 -8.13 5.49
N GLY A 189 3.63 -8.76 5.99
CA GLY A 189 5.01 -8.30 5.82
C GLY A 189 5.90 -9.10 4.85
N HIS A 190 5.44 -10.25 4.33
CA HIS A 190 6.30 -11.22 3.63
C HIS A 190 5.93 -11.42 2.16
N LEU A 191 6.92 -11.73 1.33
CA LEU A 191 6.68 -12.50 0.11
C LEU A 191 6.54 -13.99 0.43
N VAL A 192 5.38 -14.57 0.13
CA VAL A 192 5.04 -15.98 0.36
C VAL A 192 4.65 -16.64 -0.96
N ILE A 193 5.39 -17.68 -1.37
CA ILE A 193 5.22 -18.36 -2.66
C ILE A 193 5.24 -19.90 -2.49
N PRO A 194 4.29 -20.65 -3.08
CA PRO A 194 4.26 -22.11 -3.07
C PRO A 194 5.61 -22.72 -3.52
N SER A 195 6.18 -23.61 -2.72
CA SER A 195 7.43 -24.30 -3.07
C SER A 195 7.16 -25.52 -3.96
N ALA A 196 8.07 -25.82 -4.90
CA ALA A 196 8.10 -27.09 -5.60
C ALA A 196 8.34 -28.29 -4.64
N MET A 197 8.83 -28.02 -3.42
CA MET A 197 8.88 -29.00 -2.34
C MET A 197 7.49 -29.34 -1.80
N CYS A 198 6.54 -28.40 -1.73
CA CYS A 198 5.19 -28.66 -1.22
C CYS A 198 4.46 -29.76 -2.01
N LYS A 199 3.74 -30.63 -1.29
CA LYS A 199 3.03 -31.81 -1.81
C LYS A 199 1.52 -31.79 -1.57
N ALA A 200 0.99 -30.85 -0.77
CA ALA A 200 -0.44 -30.63 -0.63
C ALA A 200 -1.10 -30.29 -1.98
N GLU A 201 -2.39 -30.63 -2.15
CA GLU A 201 -3.15 -30.30 -3.36
C GLU A 201 -3.35 -28.79 -3.54
N THR A 202 -3.38 -28.06 -2.44
CA THR A 202 -3.39 -26.59 -2.36
C THR A 202 -2.23 -25.98 -3.16
N CYS A 203 -0.99 -26.31 -2.81
CA CYS A 203 0.20 -25.91 -3.54
C CYS A 203 0.26 -26.44 -4.99
N LYS A 204 -0.42 -27.55 -5.30
CA LYS A 204 -0.42 -28.14 -6.66
C LYS A 204 -1.33 -27.41 -7.64
N LYS A 205 -2.36 -26.70 -7.16
CA LYS A 205 -3.20 -25.79 -7.97
C LYS A 205 -2.41 -24.60 -8.52
N HIS A 206 -1.38 -24.18 -7.79
CA HIS A 206 -0.59 -22.98 -8.06
C HIS A 206 0.74 -23.25 -8.79
N ARG A 207 1.30 -22.21 -9.42
CA ARG A 207 2.70 -22.23 -9.86
C ARG A 207 3.58 -22.32 -8.62
N ARG A 208 4.63 -23.15 -8.71
CA ARG A 208 5.50 -23.47 -7.58
C ARG A 208 6.95 -23.11 -7.86
N TYR A 209 7.52 -22.30 -6.98
CA TYR A 209 8.91 -21.87 -7.00
C TYR A 209 9.86 -23.06 -6.91
N ARG A 210 10.70 -23.19 -7.94
CA ARG A 210 11.77 -24.16 -8.04
C ARG A 210 13.07 -23.44 -7.70
N ARG A 211 13.45 -23.46 -6.42
CA ARG A 211 14.74 -22.95 -5.90
C ARG A 211 15.91 -23.24 -6.86
N ARG A 212 16.07 -24.51 -7.27
CA ARG A 212 17.15 -24.98 -8.16
C ARG A 212 17.11 -24.47 -9.61
N ALA A 213 16.12 -23.66 -9.99
CA ALA A 213 16.04 -23.02 -11.31
C ALA A 213 16.64 -21.61 -11.34
N SER A 214 16.86 -20.99 -10.17
CA SER A 214 17.62 -19.74 -10.03
C SER A 214 19.08 -20.06 -9.66
N LEU A 215 20.02 -19.38 -10.31
CA LEU A 215 21.44 -19.33 -9.93
C LEU A 215 21.73 -18.19 -8.94
N LEU A 216 20.79 -17.24 -8.78
CA LEU A 216 20.89 -16.11 -7.86
C LEU A 216 20.39 -16.46 -6.44
N ALA A 217 19.81 -17.64 -6.26
CA ALA A 217 19.13 -17.99 -5.03
C ALA A 217 20.07 -18.59 -3.98
N GLU A 218 19.87 -18.23 -2.72
CA GLU A 218 20.56 -18.76 -1.54
C GLU A 218 19.54 -19.43 -0.59
N ASP A 219 19.83 -20.63 -0.10
CA ASP A 219 19.05 -21.25 0.97
C ASP A 219 19.54 -20.62 2.28
N ILE A 220 18.64 -20.03 3.07
CA ILE A 220 19.00 -19.24 4.27
C ILE A 220 18.16 -19.64 5.48
N ASP A 221 18.65 -19.28 6.67
CA ASP A 221 17.88 -19.27 7.92
C ASP A 221 17.29 -17.87 8.20
N VAL A 222 16.56 -17.68 9.31
CA VAL A 222 15.78 -16.45 9.55
C VAL A 222 16.64 -15.19 9.65
N ASP A 223 17.84 -15.31 10.21
CA ASP A 223 18.81 -14.22 10.33
C ASP A 223 19.48 -13.86 9.00
N GLY A 224 19.36 -14.72 7.98
CA GLY A 224 19.91 -14.55 6.64
C GLY A 224 21.29 -15.16 6.44
N THR A 225 21.78 -15.95 7.41
CA THR A 225 22.94 -16.82 7.21
C THR A 225 22.66 -17.86 6.12
N VAL A 226 23.68 -18.21 5.33
CA VAL A 226 23.54 -19.17 4.22
C VAL A 226 23.69 -20.59 4.76
N VAL A 227 22.67 -21.41 4.51
CA VAL A 227 22.55 -22.77 5.03
C VAL A 227 23.21 -23.75 4.07
N ASN A 228 24.14 -24.56 4.57
CA ASN A 228 24.83 -25.53 3.73
C ASN A 228 23.86 -26.62 3.23
N PRO A 229 24.12 -27.21 2.05
CA PRO A 229 23.50 -28.48 1.69
C PRO A 229 23.58 -29.48 2.85
N TRP A 230 22.50 -30.25 3.05
CA TRP A 230 22.30 -31.23 4.12
C TRP A 230 22.01 -30.69 5.54
N GLN A 231 22.12 -29.38 5.79
CA GLN A 231 21.60 -28.80 7.04
C GLN A 231 20.07 -28.66 6.98
N ALA A 232 19.42 -28.72 8.14
CA ALA A 232 18.03 -28.30 8.30
C ALA A 232 17.96 -26.76 8.24
N ARG A 233 16.78 -26.24 7.86
CA ARG A 233 16.47 -24.81 7.87
C ARG A 233 15.45 -24.47 8.94
N ASP A 234 15.53 -23.24 9.42
CA ASP A 234 14.45 -22.55 10.08
C ASP A 234 13.15 -22.61 9.25
N GLN A 235 12.04 -22.66 9.97
CA GLN A 235 10.70 -22.68 9.42
C GLN A 235 9.81 -21.68 10.17
N ILE A 236 8.86 -21.11 9.45
CA ILE A 236 7.83 -20.25 9.99
C ILE A 236 6.46 -20.73 9.53
N THR A 237 5.47 -20.64 10.42
CA THR A 237 4.05 -20.70 10.08
C THR A 237 3.49 -19.28 10.13
N VAL A 238 2.89 -18.83 9.05
CA VAL A 238 2.28 -17.49 8.91
C VAL A 238 0.80 -17.66 8.62
N SER A 239 -0.05 -17.02 9.42
CA SER A 239 -1.50 -17.04 9.27
C SER A 239 -1.97 -15.90 8.35
N PHE A 240 -2.89 -16.19 7.43
CA PHE A 240 -3.50 -15.22 6.51
C PHE A 240 -5.03 -15.38 6.53
N GLY A 241 -5.72 -14.47 7.20
CA GLY A 241 -7.16 -14.56 7.41
C GLY A 241 -7.55 -15.84 8.16
N THR A 242 -8.22 -16.76 7.48
CA THR A 242 -8.64 -18.08 8.00
C THR A 242 -7.63 -19.21 7.75
N GLY A 243 -6.58 -18.96 6.97
CA GLY A 243 -5.62 -19.99 6.55
C GLY A 243 -4.23 -19.84 7.17
N GLU A 244 -3.41 -20.88 7.00
CA GLU A 244 -2.01 -20.91 7.44
C GLU A 244 -1.09 -21.42 6.34
N VAL A 245 0.14 -20.90 6.34
CA VAL A 245 1.22 -21.30 5.43
C VAL A 245 2.45 -21.63 6.26
N THR A 246 2.98 -22.84 6.12
CA THR A 246 4.28 -23.21 6.71
C THR A 246 5.35 -23.22 5.63
N GLY A 247 6.46 -22.53 5.86
CA GLY A 247 7.49 -22.28 4.86
C GLY A 247 8.91 -22.25 5.39
N ILE A 248 9.86 -22.33 4.45
CA ILE A 248 11.31 -22.24 4.64
C ILE A 248 11.85 -20.98 3.97
N PHE A 249 12.93 -20.42 4.49
CA PHE A 249 13.49 -19.17 3.96
C PHE A 249 14.43 -19.39 2.77
N VAL A 250 14.36 -18.47 1.81
CA VAL A 250 15.21 -18.37 0.62
C VAL A 250 15.51 -16.90 0.37
N ARG A 251 16.75 -16.55 0.00
CA ARG A 251 17.07 -15.26 -0.63
C ARG A 251 17.11 -15.47 -2.13
N ASP A 252 16.45 -14.61 -2.91
CA ASP A 252 16.52 -14.63 -4.38
C ASP A 252 16.27 -13.22 -4.92
N GLN A 253 16.51 -13.00 -6.22
CA GLN A 253 16.09 -11.76 -6.87
C GLN A 253 14.59 -11.79 -7.18
N VAL A 254 13.86 -10.74 -6.82
CA VAL A 254 12.42 -10.56 -7.05
C VAL A 254 12.21 -9.28 -7.84
N CYS A 255 11.45 -9.36 -8.93
CA CYS A 255 11.19 -8.26 -9.84
C CYS A 255 9.69 -8.04 -10.08
N LEU A 256 9.26 -6.77 -10.06
CA LEU A 256 7.89 -6.35 -10.32
C LEU A 256 7.52 -6.43 -11.82
N GLY A 257 6.25 -6.73 -12.10
CA GLY A 257 5.72 -6.82 -13.46
C GLY A 257 6.13 -8.11 -14.19
N SER A 258 5.87 -8.14 -15.50
CA SER A 258 6.33 -9.22 -16.37
C SER A 258 7.78 -8.99 -16.81
N PRO A 259 8.52 -10.03 -17.24
CA PRO A 259 9.84 -9.88 -17.85
C PRO A 259 9.90 -8.95 -19.07
N ALA A 260 8.76 -8.70 -19.74
CA ALA A 260 8.65 -7.71 -20.81
C ALA A 260 8.54 -6.27 -20.29
N ALA A 261 7.88 -6.04 -19.14
CA ALA A 261 7.82 -4.75 -18.46
C ALA A 261 9.14 -4.39 -17.75
N GLN A 262 9.96 -5.39 -17.42
CA GLN A 262 11.30 -5.26 -16.83
C GLN A 262 12.39 -4.93 -17.88
N ALA A 263 12.07 -4.98 -19.17
CA ALA A 263 13.02 -4.61 -20.22
C ALA A 263 13.39 -3.12 -20.13
N PRO A 264 14.68 -2.75 -20.21
CA PRO A 264 15.07 -1.34 -20.24
C PRO A 264 14.45 -0.68 -21.47
N ALA A 265 13.80 0.47 -21.27
CA ALA A 265 13.20 1.26 -22.34
C ALA A 265 14.25 1.52 -23.41
N GLN A 266 14.03 1.00 -24.62
CA GLN A 266 15.08 0.90 -25.64
C GLN A 266 15.53 2.29 -26.10
N THR A 267 16.69 2.71 -25.61
CA THR A 267 17.41 3.84 -26.19
C THR A 267 17.82 3.46 -27.60
N HIS A 268 17.23 4.14 -28.60
CA HIS A 268 17.54 3.96 -30.02
C HIS A 268 18.96 4.44 -30.33
N SER A 269 19.98 3.66 -29.96
CA SER A 269 21.40 3.96 -30.13
C SER A 269 22.25 2.73 -30.50
N LEU A 270 21.67 1.80 -31.27
CA LEU A 270 22.40 0.70 -31.93
C LEU A 270 22.59 0.94 -33.44
N LEU A 271 22.82 2.21 -33.85
CA LEU A 271 23.08 2.55 -35.24
C LEU A 271 24.05 3.74 -35.45
N GLN A 272 24.91 4.08 -34.47
CA GLN A 272 25.87 5.18 -34.63
C GLN A 272 27.28 4.96 -34.03
N LYS A 273 27.83 3.74 -34.18
CA LYS A 273 29.29 3.56 -34.31
C LYS A 273 29.61 3.04 -35.71
N GLY A 274 29.93 3.98 -36.60
CA GLY A 274 30.23 3.70 -38.00
C GLY A 274 31.53 2.90 -38.19
N ALA A 275 31.67 2.31 -39.38
CA ALA A 275 32.75 1.39 -39.73
C ALA A 275 34.16 1.96 -39.44
N VAL A 276 34.89 1.27 -38.55
CA VAL A 276 36.35 1.26 -38.56
C VAL A 276 36.79 -0.12 -39.06
N ARG A 277 37.68 -0.11 -40.06
CA ARG A 277 38.11 -1.30 -40.81
C ARG A 277 38.99 -2.20 -39.93
N ALA A 278 38.71 -3.50 -39.93
CA ALA A 278 39.51 -4.46 -39.18
C ALA A 278 40.98 -4.45 -39.66
N GLN A 279 41.90 -4.28 -38.70
CA GLN A 279 43.33 -4.57 -38.82
C GLN A 279 43.74 -5.32 -37.55
N ILE A 280 44.48 -6.42 -37.72
CA ILE A 280 44.93 -7.29 -36.62
C ILE A 280 46.37 -6.87 -36.27
N PRO A 281 46.65 -6.40 -35.04
CA PRO A 281 48.02 -6.26 -34.54
C PRO A 281 48.63 -7.62 -34.20
N ASN A 282 49.95 -7.76 -34.30
CA ASN A 282 50.65 -9.00 -33.96
C ASN A 282 50.67 -9.27 -32.44
N ALA A 283 50.72 -10.55 -32.08
CA ALA A 283 50.86 -11.00 -30.71
C ALA A 283 52.32 -10.94 -30.22
N THR A 284 52.77 -9.77 -29.74
CA THR A 284 53.94 -9.62 -28.85
C THR A 284 53.84 -8.34 -28.03
N GLU A 285 53.20 -8.40 -26.86
CA GLU A 285 53.57 -7.61 -25.67
C GLU A 285 52.82 -8.17 -24.45
N LEU A 286 53.44 -9.16 -23.79
CA LEU A 286 53.06 -9.54 -22.44
C LEU A 286 53.72 -8.55 -21.48
N ARG A 287 52.90 -7.79 -20.77
CA ARG A 287 53.33 -7.02 -19.60
C ARG A 287 52.36 -7.32 -18.47
N GLU A 288 52.91 -7.75 -17.35
CA GLU A 288 52.17 -7.99 -16.13
C GLU A 288 51.83 -6.62 -15.51
N GLU A 289 50.54 -6.29 -15.43
CA GLU A 289 50.07 -5.28 -14.48
C GLU A 289 49.73 -6.00 -13.17
N GLU A 290 50.33 -5.53 -12.08
CA GLU A 290 50.17 -6.14 -10.76
C GLU A 290 48.73 -5.95 -10.24
N ALA A 291 48.19 -6.98 -9.58
CA ALA A 291 46.84 -6.94 -9.06
C ALA A 291 46.76 -6.06 -7.80
N ASP A 292 46.22 -4.83 -7.95
CA ASP A 292 45.85 -4.00 -6.81
C ASP A 292 44.63 -4.61 -6.08
N ALA A 293 44.93 -5.34 -5.00
CA ALA A 293 43.94 -5.99 -4.14
C ALA A 293 43.23 -5.01 -3.18
N GLY A 294 42.75 -3.88 -3.71
CA GLY A 294 42.02 -2.83 -2.97
C GLY A 294 40.58 -2.59 -3.40
N GLY A 295 40.16 -3.10 -4.58
CA GLY A 295 38.83 -2.88 -5.14
C GLY A 295 37.77 -3.84 -4.58
N GLY A 296 36.95 -3.40 -3.62
CA GLY A 296 35.73 -4.11 -3.24
C GLY A 296 34.75 -4.16 -4.42
N VAL A 297 34.36 -5.35 -4.87
CA VAL A 297 33.42 -5.54 -5.99
C VAL A 297 32.04 -5.09 -5.54
N GLN A 298 31.73 -3.82 -5.80
CA GLN A 298 30.40 -3.24 -5.63
C GLN A 298 29.50 -3.86 -6.70
N ALA A 299 28.72 -4.87 -6.31
CA ALA A 299 27.85 -5.61 -7.22
C ALA A 299 26.90 -4.67 -7.97
N ASP A 300 26.73 -4.92 -9.28
CA ASP A 300 25.85 -4.11 -10.12
C ASP A 300 24.45 -4.00 -9.48
N PRO A 301 23.86 -2.79 -9.42
CA PRO A 301 22.53 -2.62 -8.86
C PRO A 301 21.50 -3.45 -9.65
N PRO A 302 20.50 -4.03 -8.97
CA PRO A 302 19.51 -4.88 -9.63
C PRO A 302 18.73 -4.09 -10.69
N PRO A 303 18.18 -4.74 -11.74
CA PRO A 303 17.43 -4.05 -12.79
C PRO A 303 16.24 -3.27 -12.24
N ARG A 304 15.74 -2.28 -13.00
CA ARG A 304 14.56 -1.50 -12.59
C ARG A 304 13.36 -2.42 -12.36
N GLY A 305 12.71 -2.27 -11.22
CA GLY A 305 11.65 -3.13 -10.71
C GLY A 305 12.14 -4.30 -9.85
N CYS A 306 13.44 -4.55 -9.77
CA CYS A 306 14.04 -5.69 -9.06
C CYS A 306 14.70 -5.30 -7.72
N THR A 307 14.61 -6.19 -6.74
CA THR A 307 15.44 -6.20 -5.52
C THR A 307 15.86 -7.63 -5.20
N ASN A 308 16.93 -7.80 -4.43
CA ASN A 308 17.14 -9.05 -3.71
C ASN A 308 16.23 -9.05 -2.47
N LEU A 309 15.54 -10.15 -2.20
CA LEU A 309 14.54 -10.26 -1.12
C LEU A 309 14.68 -11.61 -0.41
N ARG A 310 14.46 -11.62 0.91
CA ARG A 310 14.23 -12.86 1.67
C ARG A 310 12.75 -13.22 1.56
N LEU A 311 12.43 -14.44 1.14
CA LEU A 311 11.06 -14.89 0.90
C LEU A 311 10.75 -16.22 1.60
N VAL A 312 9.47 -16.43 1.91
CA VAL A 312 8.96 -17.67 2.50
C VAL A 312 8.53 -18.61 1.37
N SER A 313 9.31 -19.65 1.13
CA SER A 313 8.96 -20.71 0.19
C SER A 313 8.08 -21.73 0.92
N ALA A 314 6.78 -21.68 0.66
CA ALA A 314 5.77 -22.47 1.37
C ALA A 314 5.91 -23.97 1.08
N ILE A 315 6.13 -24.77 2.12
CA ILE A 315 6.21 -26.24 2.05
C ILE A 315 4.89 -26.92 2.41
N ASP A 316 3.98 -26.21 3.07
CA ASP A 316 2.58 -26.60 3.29
C ASP A 316 1.64 -25.39 3.36
N MET A 317 0.37 -25.55 2.97
CA MET A 317 -0.64 -24.49 2.89
C MET A 317 -2.06 -25.06 3.11
N THR A 318 -2.89 -24.40 3.92
CA THR A 318 -4.29 -24.79 4.19
C THR A 318 -5.21 -24.73 2.95
N GLU A 319 -6.35 -25.44 3.00
CA GLU A 319 -7.31 -25.41 1.88
C GLU A 319 -8.12 -24.11 1.81
N ASP A 320 -8.74 -23.66 2.89
CA ASP A 320 -9.25 -22.29 2.98
C ASP A 320 -8.12 -21.34 3.40
N PRO A 321 -7.97 -20.15 2.78
CA PRO A 321 -8.63 -19.72 1.55
C PRO A 321 -7.86 -20.11 0.27
N PHE A 322 -6.61 -20.57 0.39
CA PHE A 322 -5.65 -20.67 -0.72
C PHE A 322 -6.06 -21.60 -1.88
N ALA A 323 -6.91 -22.59 -1.64
CA ALA A 323 -7.36 -23.53 -2.66
C ALA A 323 -8.51 -22.98 -3.52
N SER A 324 -9.03 -21.78 -3.22
CA SER A 324 -10.11 -21.10 -3.95
C SER A 324 -9.62 -20.01 -4.92
N PHE A 325 -8.48 -19.39 -4.62
CA PHE A 325 -7.87 -18.34 -5.44
C PHE A 325 -7.16 -18.88 -6.69
N THR A 326 -6.91 -18.01 -7.67
CA THR A 326 -6.11 -18.30 -8.87
C THR A 326 -4.78 -17.55 -8.94
N PHE A 327 -4.51 -16.65 -7.99
CA PHE A 327 -3.17 -16.11 -7.77
C PHE A 327 -2.33 -17.12 -6.98
N ASP A 328 -1.03 -17.15 -7.20
CA ASP A 328 -0.13 -18.17 -6.66
C ASP A 328 0.29 -17.88 -5.20
N GLY A 329 0.39 -16.61 -4.81
CA GLY A 329 0.89 -16.22 -3.49
C GLY A 329 0.60 -14.77 -3.08
N VAL A 330 1.32 -14.30 -2.06
CA VAL A 330 1.09 -12.98 -1.43
C VAL A 330 2.41 -12.23 -1.33
N LEU A 331 2.40 -10.93 -1.63
CA LEU A 331 3.51 -10.00 -1.44
C LEU A 331 3.09 -8.92 -0.44
N GLY A 332 3.58 -9.06 0.79
CA GLY A 332 3.31 -8.16 1.90
C GLY A 332 3.91 -6.76 1.72
N LEU A 333 3.09 -5.75 2.00
CA LEU A 333 3.37 -4.32 1.93
C LEU A 333 3.12 -3.60 3.27
N GLY A 334 2.94 -4.36 4.36
CA GLY A 334 2.92 -3.84 5.73
C GLY A 334 4.22 -3.14 6.13
N LEU A 335 4.19 -2.44 7.27
CA LEU A 335 5.36 -1.81 7.86
C LEU A 335 6.34 -2.89 8.39
N PRO A 336 7.64 -2.56 8.61
CA PRO A 336 8.68 -3.56 8.79
C PRO A 336 8.44 -4.59 9.90
N SER A 337 7.75 -4.22 10.99
CA SER A 337 7.46 -5.10 12.13
C SER A 337 6.60 -6.34 11.82
N LEU A 338 5.91 -6.40 10.67
CA LEU A 338 5.26 -7.65 10.21
C LEU A 338 6.26 -8.66 9.61
N SER A 339 7.54 -8.35 9.59
CA SER A 339 8.62 -9.10 8.93
C SER A 339 9.71 -9.43 9.96
N GLN A 340 10.37 -10.59 9.87
CA GLN A 340 11.40 -10.95 10.88
C GLN A 340 12.65 -10.06 10.81
N THR A 341 13.01 -9.58 9.61
CA THR A 341 14.08 -8.61 9.39
C THR A 341 13.67 -7.67 8.25
N PRO A 342 14.28 -6.47 8.10
CA PRO A 342 13.95 -5.54 7.02
C PRO A 342 14.07 -6.13 5.62
N GLU A 343 14.97 -7.10 5.40
CA GLU A 343 15.18 -7.71 4.08
C GLU A 343 14.15 -8.79 3.71
N PHE A 344 13.19 -9.11 4.61
CA PHE A 344 11.93 -9.77 4.25
C PHE A 344 10.88 -8.77 3.75
N ASN A 345 10.94 -7.51 4.21
CA ASN A 345 9.98 -6.49 3.84
C ASN A 345 10.29 -5.95 2.44
N PHE A 346 9.30 -5.96 1.55
CA PHE A 346 9.48 -5.54 0.17
C PHE A 346 9.75 -4.04 0.04
N MET A 347 9.10 -3.20 0.85
CA MET A 347 9.25 -1.73 0.77
C MET A 347 10.59 -1.25 1.31
N GLU A 348 11.12 -1.87 2.37
CA GLU A 348 12.49 -1.65 2.84
C GLU A 348 13.51 -2.06 1.76
N SER A 349 13.40 -3.31 1.28
CA SER A 349 14.38 -3.90 0.36
C SER A 349 14.42 -3.17 -0.98
N GLY A 350 13.25 -2.90 -1.57
CA GLY A 350 13.14 -2.21 -2.86
C GLY A 350 13.60 -0.75 -2.81
N ALA A 351 13.31 -0.03 -1.72
CA ALA A 351 13.81 1.34 -1.53
C ALA A 351 15.33 1.35 -1.28
N HIS A 352 15.87 0.40 -0.52
CA HIS A 352 17.32 0.26 -0.30
C HIS A 352 18.07 -0.12 -1.59
N ALA A 353 17.50 -1.00 -2.42
CA ALA A 353 18.04 -1.40 -3.71
C ALA A 353 17.83 -0.35 -4.82
N GLY A 354 17.01 0.68 -4.58
CA GLY A 354 16.68 1.72 -5.55
C GLY A 354 15.80 1.28 -6.71
N SER A 355 15.03 0.20 -6.54
CA SER A 355 14.31 -0.53 -7.59
C SER A 355 13.39 0.32 -8.47
N TRP A 356 12.91 1.47 -7.99
CA TRP A 356 11.97 2.33 -8.73
C TRP A 356 12.65 3.17 -9.84
N ASN A 357 13.97 3.38 -9.72
CA ASN A 357 14.80 4.40 -10.40
C ASN A 357 14.38 5.87 -10.07
N GLY A 358 15.06 6.85 -10.67
CA GLY A 358 14.77 8.29 -10.54
C GLY A 358 15.18 8.89 -9.19
N GLU A 359 14.94 10.19 -8.98
CA GLU A 359 15.27 10.89 -7.73
C GLU A 359 14.51 10.34 -6.50
N THR A 360 13.44 9.59 -6.75
CA THR A 360 12.56 9.01 -5.74
C THR A 360 12.92 7.58 -5.32
N TRP A 361 14.04 7.03 -5.79
CA TRP A 361 14.45 5.64 -5.56
C TRP A 361 14.41 5.20 -4.08
N ALA A 362 14.85 6.07 -3.16
CA ALA A 362 14.91 5.78 -1.73
C ALA A 362 13.56 5.94 -0.98
N LYS A 363 12.47 6.30 -1.66
CA LYS A 363 11.16 6.47 -1.02
C LYS A 363 10.48 5.12 -0.80
N LYS A 364 10.06 4.88 0.45
CA LYS A 364 9.23 3.73 0.83
C LYS A 364 7.75 4.06 0.61
N LEU A 365 7.45 4.54 -0.60
CA LEU A 365 6.17 5.11 -1.01
C LEU A 365 5.54 4.23 -2.08
N PHE A 366 4.27 3.90 -1.93
CA PHE A 366 3.47 3.30 -2.99
C PHE A 366 2.04 3.86 -2.98
N ALA A 367 1.27 3.62 -4.04
CA ALA A 367 -0.14 3.99 -4.12
C ALA A 367 -0.94 3.02 -4.99
N VAL A 368 -2.20 2.80 -4.61
CA VAL A 368 -3.12 1.84 -5.25
C VAL A 368 -4.35 2.54 -5.82
N PHE A 369 -4.75 2.09 -7.01
CA PHE A 369 -6.00 2.42 -7.66
C PHE A 369 -6.73 1.11 -7.97
N LEU A 370 -7.87 0.88 -7.31
CA LEU A 370 -8.71 -0.29 -7.53
C LEU A 370 -9.92 0.10 -8.38
N ALA A 371 -10.04 -0.48 -9.57
CA ALA A 371 -11.12 -0.16 -10.51
C ALA A 371 -12.47 -0.70 -10.02
N ILE A 372 -13.53 0.04 -10.32
CA ILE A 372 -14.95 -0.30 -10.03
C ILE A 372 -15.64 -1.06 -11.18
N SER A 373 -14.91 -1.36 -12.25
CA SER A 373 -15.41 -1.95 -13.48
C SER A 373 -14.32 -2.79 -14.15
N GLU A 374 -14.66 -4.01 -14.61
CA GLU A 374 -13.72 -4.94 -15.28
C GLU A 374 -13.21 -4.43 -16.64
N LYS A 375 -13.70 -3.27 -17.11
CA LYS A 375 -13.20 -2.57 -18.29
C LYS A 375 -12.08 -1.57 -17.99
N GLU A 376 -11.86 -1.24 -16.72
CA GLU A 376 -10.86 -0.28 -16.26
C GLU A 376 -9.72 -1.03 -15.56
N GLU A 377 -8.48 -0.71 -15.93
CA GLU A 377 -7.31 -1.36 -15.35
C GLU A 377 -6.97 -0.77 -13.97
N SER A 378 -6.90 -1.67 -12.97
CA SER A 378 -6.41 -1.38 -11.62
C SER A 378 -4.89 -1.34 -11.61
N GLU A 379 -4.27 -0.57 -10.74
CA GLU A 379 -2.81 -0.44 -10.69
C GLU A 379 -2.25 -0.21 -9.29
N ILE A 380 -1.02 -0.69 -9.05
CA ILE A 380 -0.18 -0.27 -7.93
C ILE A 380 1.07 0.42 -8.48
N THR A 381 1.44 1.55 -7.89
CA THR A 381 2.62 2.34 -8.26
C THR A 381 3.57 2.47 -7.08
N PHE A 382 4.84 2.14 -7.26
CA PHE A 382 5.92 2.23 -6.27
C PHE A 382 6.83 3.42 -6.53
N GLY A 383 7.51 3.94 -5.50
CA GLY A 383 8.38 5.14 -5.56
C GLY A 383 7.62 6.47 -5.63
N GLY A 384 6.31 6.45 -5.89
CA GLY A 384 5.50 7.64 -6.13
C GLY A 384 4.00 7.31 -6.18
N TYR A 385 3.22 8.26 -6.68
CA TYR A 385 1.79 8.14 -6.94
C TYR A 385 1.42 8.95 -8.19
N ARG A 386 0.28 8.64 -8.81
CA ARG A 386 -0.18 9.22 -10.08
C ARG A 386 -1.34 10.18 -9.84
N ARG A 387 -1.25 11.42 -10.32
CA ARG A 387 -2.32 12.42 -10.13
C ARG A 387 -3.51 12.14 -11.05
N GLU A 388 -3.24 11.52 -12.19
CA GLU A 388 -4.20 11.13 -13.21
C GLU A 388 -5.28 10.15 -12.70
N ARG A 389 -5.03 9.46 -11.58
CA ARG A 389 -5.98 8.57 -10.87
C ARG A 389 -6.82 9.26 -9.79
N MET A 390 -6.58 10.55 -9.52
CA MET A 390 -7.38 11.38 -8.62
C MET A 390 -8.36 12.25 -9.41
N VAL A 391 -9.48 12.66 -8.80
CA VAL A 391 -10.39 13.63 -9.41
C VAL A 391 -9.67 14.98 -9.57
N GLU A 392 -9.94 15.71 -10.66
CA GLU A 392 -9.26 16.97 -10.97
C GLU A 392 -9.48 18.01 -9.86
N GLY A 393 -8.38 18.46 -9.25
CA GLY A 393 -8.39 19.41 -8.13
C GLY A 393 -8.27 18.77 -6.73
N GLU A 394 -8.34 17.44 -6.61
CA GLU A 394 -8.04 16.74 -5.35
C GLU A 394 -6.52 16.74 -5.04
N GLU A 395 -6.19 16.77 -3.75
CA GLU A 395 -4.85 16.45 -3.23
C GLU A 395 -4.94 15.34 -2.17
N LEU A 396 -3.86 14.60 -1.94
CA LEU A 396 -3.82 13.53 -0.94
C LEU A 396 -3.92 14.11 0.49
N ALA A 397 -5.04 13.85 1.16
CA ALA A 397 -5.24 14.14 2.58
C ALA A 397 -4.51 13.10 3.44
N TRP A 398 -3.38 13.50 4.03
CA TRP A 398 -2.49 12.60 4.79
C TRP A 398 -2.92 12.42 6.25
N CYS A 399 -3.26 11.19 6.60
CA CYS A 399 -3.51 10.72 7.96
C CYS A 399 -2.26 9.99 8.49
N THR A 400 -1.75 10.36 9.66
CA THR A 400 -0.57 9.73 10.25
C THR A 400 -0.89 8.33 10.76
N ALA A 401 -0.05 7.34 10.45
CA ALA A 401 -0.22 5.99 10.96
C ALA A 401 0.08 5.93 12.46
N ARG A 402 -0.71 5.14 13.17
CA ARG A 402 -0.58 4.86 14.60
C ARG A 402 0.06 3.52 14.84
N ASP A 403 0.70 3.41 16.00
CA ASP A 403 1.14 2.13 16.57
C ASP A 403 1.95 1.29 15.56
N GLY A 404 2.75 1.96 14.72
CA GLY A 404 3.46 1.36 13.58
C GLY A 404 4.49 0.31 13.97
N ASP A 405 4.86 0.24 15.25
CA ASP A 405 5.63 -0.84 15.85
C ASP A 405 4.88 -2.19 15.81
N HIS A 406 3.54 -2.17 15.74
CA HIS A 406 2.69 -3.35 15.45
C HIS A 406 2.66 -3.72 13.96
N GLY A 407 3.26 -2.92 13.08
CA GLY A 407 3.48 -3.25 11.67
C GLY A 407 2.31 -3.01 10.71
N HIS A 408 1.09 -2.78 11.20
CA HIS A 408 -0.08 -2.54 10.36
C HIS A 408 -0.25 -1.06 9.95
N TRP A 409 -0.93 -0.83 8.83
CA TRP A 409 -1.33 0.49 8.35
C TRP A 409 -2.55 1.01 9.10
N GLN A 410 -2.36 1.28 10.39
CA GLN A 410 -3.38 1.62 11.37
C GLN A 410 -3.59 3.13 11.52
N LEU A 411 -4.84 3.59 11.62
CA LEU A 411 -5.24 5.00 11.82
C LEU A 411 -6.16 5.14 13.05
N ASP A 412 -6.22 6.34 13.64
CA ASP A 412 -7.28 6.70 14.61
C ASP A 412 -8.63 6.85 13.90
N ILE A 413 -9.72 6.40 14.53
CA ILE A 413 -11.08 6.84 14.19
C ILE A 413 -11.56 7.80 15.27
N VAL A 414 -11.93 9.01 14.87
CA VAL A 414 -12.44 10.09 15.75
C VAL A 414 -13.94 9.98 15.97
N SER A 415 -14.70 9.63 14.92
CA SER A 415 -16.13 9.33 15.02
C SER A 415 -16.63 8.53 13.81
N ILE A 416 -17.79 7.89 13.96
CA ILE A 416 -18.52 7.22 12.88
C ILE A 416 -19.93 7.81 12.82
N LYS A 417 -20.45 8.04 11.61
CA LYS A 417 -21.89 8.29 11.39
C LYS A 417 -22.46 7.33 10.36
N ALA A 418 -23.68 6.86 10.56
CA ALA A 418 -24.40 6.00 9.62
C ALA A 418 -25.81 6.56 9.42
N GLY A 419 -26.21 6.81 8.17
CA GLY A 419 -27.50 7.46 7.86
C GLY A 419 -27.65 8.88 8.40
N GLY A 420 -26.54 9.54 8.76
CA GLY A 420 -26.51 10.85 9.43
C GLY A 420 -26.56 10.79 10.96
N GLU A 421 -26.84 9.63 11.57
CA GLU A 421 -26.76 9.43 13.02
C GLU A 421 -25.32 9.15 13.46
N ARG A 422 -24.82 9.84 14.49
CA ARG A 422 -23.52 9.51 15.11
C ARG A 422 -23.64 8.20 15.89
N VAL A 423 -22.68 7.30 15.69
CA VAL A 423 -22.54 6.07 16.47
C VAL A 423 -21.57 6.32 17.64
N ASP A 424 -22.02 6.02 18.85
CA ASP A 424 -21.29 6.25 20.12
C ASP A 424 -20.15 5.24 20.38
N PHE A 425 -20.11 4.15 19.61
CA PHE A 425 -19.11 3.07 19.71
C PHE A 425 -17.65 3.55 19.77
N CYS A 426 -17.32 4.70 19.16
CA CYS A 426 -15.97 5.27 19.13
C CYS A 426 -15.75 6.47 20.06
N ASP A 427 -16.72 6.86 20.88
CA ASP A 427 -16.66 8.08 21.70
C ASP A 427 -15.65 7.97 22.88
N ASP A 428 -15.08 6.79 23.13
CA ASP A 428 -13.95 6.58 24.04
C ASP A 428 -12.56 6.81 23.41
N GLY A 429 -12.50 7.06 22.09
CA GLY A 429 -11.25 7.30 21.34
C GLY A 429 -10.37 6.07 21.11
N THR A 430 -10.86 4.86 21.45
CA THR A 430 -10.09 3.60 21.28
C THR A 430 -10.25 2.96 19.90
N CYS A 431 -11.23 3.41 19.09
CA CYS A 431 -11.42 2.89 17.74
C CYS A 431 -10.20 3.12 16.83
N ARG A 432 -9.92 2.12 15.98
CA ARG A 432 -8.87 2.18 14.95
C ARG A 432 -9.38 1.66 13.61
N ALA A 433 -8.65 1.99 12.56
CA ALA A 433 -8.85 1.48 11.21
C ALA A 433 -7.54 0.94 10.65
N ILE A 434 -7.50 -0.32 10.21
CA ILE A 434 -6.40 -0.85 9.39
C ILE A 434 -6.80 -0.74 7.92
N VAL A 435 -5.95 -0.14 7.08
CA VAL A 435 -6.21 -0.04 5.64
C VAL A 435 -5.57 -1.23 4.93
N ASP A 436 -6.40 -2.08 4.31
CA ASP A 436 -6.00 -3.43 3.89
C ASP A 436 -6.38 -3.75 2.44
N THR A 437 -5.38 -3.80 1.56
CA THR A 437 -5.54 -4.21 0.15
C THR A 437 -5.79 -5.72 -0.03
N GLY A 438 -5.53 -6.55 0.99
CA GLY A 438 -5.86 -7.97 1.01
C GLY A 438 -7.33 -8.28 1.33
N THR A 439 -8.07 -7.32 1.89
CA THR A 439 -9.45 -7.53 2.37
C THR A 439 -10.53 -7.03 1.40
N SER A 440 -11.50 -7.91 1.12
CA SER A 440 -12.56 -7.71 0.12
C SER A 440 -13.78 -6.92 0.58
N LEU A 441 -13.93 -6.63 1.88
CA LEU A 441 -15.16 -6.04 2.47
C LEU A 441 -14.80 -4.99 3.52
N LEU A 442 -15.82 -4.33 4.11
CA LEU A 442 -15.61 -3.53 5.32
C LEU A 442 -15.59 -4.46 6.54
N GLY A 443 -14.41 -4.62 7.16
CA GLY A 443 -14.27 -5.35 8.42
C GLY A 443 -14.74 -4.50 9.59
N VAL A 444 -15.60 -5.05 10.44
CA VAL A 444 -16.17 -4.36 11.61
C VAL A 444 -16.19 -5.27 12.84
N PRO A 445 -15.99 -4.74 14.06
CA PRO A 445 -16.24 -5.46 15.30
C PRO A 445 -17.67 -6.01 15.38
N SER A 446 -17.84 -7.17 16.00
CA SER A 446 -19.14 -7.87 16.06
C SER A 446 -20.22 -7.06 16.78
N ASP A 447 -19.86 -6.22 17.74
CA ASP A 447 -20.78 -5.31 18.43
C ASP A 447 -21.24 -4.13 17.54
N LEU A 448 -20.41 -3.69 16.58
CA LEU A 448 -20.70 -2.57 15.70
C LEU A 448 -21.51 -2.99 14.46
N GLY A 449 -21.26 -4.20 13.93
CA GLY A 449 -21.93 -4.73 12.73
C GLY A 449 -23.46 -4.60 12.73
N PRO A 450 -24.18 -5.08 13.77
CA PRO A 450 -25.64 -4.98 13.84
C PRO A 450 -26.16 -3.53 13.85
N VAL A 451 -25.42 -2.60 14.46
CA VAL A 451 -25.78 -1.17 14.48
C VAL A 451 -25.69 -0.58 13.08
N LEU A 452 -24.59 -0.86 12.36
CA LEU A 452 -24.41 -0.43 10.97
C LEU A 452 -25.42 -1.08 10.02
N VAL A 453 -25.72 -2.38 10.18
CA VAL A 453 -26.79 -3.06 9.40
C VAL A 453 -28.14 -2.39 9.60
N ARG A 454 -28.47 -1.94 10.82
CA ARG A 454 -29.73 -1.21 11.09
C ARG A 454 -29.75 0.18 10.45
N LEU A 455 -28.66 0.95 10.58
CA LEU A 455 -28.61 2.35 10.14
C LEU A 455 -28.33 2.55 8.64
N LEU A 456 -27.76 1.54 7.97
CA LEU A 456 -27.45 1.58 6.54
C LEU A 456 -28.41 0.77 5.66
N ARG A 457 -29.38 0.05 6.26
CA ARG A 457 -30.44 -0.64 5.51
C ARG A 457 -31.40 0.37 4.88
N HIS A 458 -31.74 0.18 3.61
CA HIS A 458 -32.62 1.05 2.84
C HIS A 458 -33.39 0.27 1.78
N ALA A 459 -34.39 0.88 1.14
CA ALA A 459 -35.05 0.29 -0.04
C ALA A 459 -34.12 0.36 -1.26
N SER A 460 -34.09 -0.69 -2.09
CA SER A 460 -33.43 -0.65 -3.41
C SER A 460 -34.12 0.34 -4.34
N SER A 461 -33.38 0.91 -5.29
CA SER A 461 -33.91 2.00 -6.09
C SER A 461 -34.78 1.51 -7.25
N HIS A 462 -34.34 0.47 -7.96
CA HIS A 462 -35.09 -0.30 -8.95
C HIS A 462 -34.50 -1.71 -9.06
N ALA A 463 -35.31 -2.72 -9.37
CA ALA A 463 -34.89 -4.03 -9.89
C ALA A 463 -33.70 -4.72 -9.17
N ASN A 464 -33.72 -4.82 -7.84
CA ASN A 464 -32.60 -5.32 -7.02
C ASN A 464 -31.26 -4.56 -7.23
N GLU A 465 -31.27 -3.26 -7.54
CA GLU A 465 -30.06 -2.43 -7.64
C GLU A 465 -29.89 -1.48 -6.44
N CYS A 466 -28.74 -1.59 -5.77
CA CYS A 466 -28.34 -0.76 -4.62
C CYS A 466 -27.40 0.40 -5.00
N LEU A 467 -27.43 0.82 -6.27
CA LEU A 467 -26.65 1.96 -6.79
C LEU A 467 -27.37 3.32 -6.62
N GLY A 468 -28.55 3.33 -6.00
CA GLY A 468 -29.40 4.52 -5.87
C GLY A 468 -29.08 5.40 -4.64
N PRO A 469 -29.94 6.40 -4.38
CA PRO A 469 -29.85 7.22 -3.16
C PRO A 469 -30.18 6.38 -1.92
N GLY A 470 -29.53 6.69 -0.81
CA GLY A 470 -29.66 5.97 0.46
C GLY A 470 -28.74 6.56 1.53
N PRO A 471 -28.69 5.96 2.73
CA PRO A 471 -27.83 6.43 3.82
C PRO A 471 -26.35 6.36 3.46
N GLN A 472 -25.57 7.36 3.87
CA GLN A 472 -24.11 7.33 3.78
C GLN A 472 -23.50 6.75 5.05
N LEU A 473 -22.30 6.17 4.92
CA LEU A 473 -21.42 5.83 6.03
C LEU A 473 -20.26 6.84 6.04
N GLU A 474 -20.17 7.62 7.11
CA GLU A 474 -19.08 8.55 7.39
C GLU A 474 -18.12 7.95 8.42
N ILE A 475 -16.81 7.97 8.14
CA ILE A 475 -15.75 7.61 9.11
C ILE A 475 -14.77 8.76 9.17
N ASP A 476 -14.68 9.42 10.33
CA ASP A 476 -13.81 10.55 10.57
C ASP A 476 -12.45 10.09 11.11
N LEU A 477 -11.38 10.44 10.39
CA LEU A 477 -9.98 10.14 10.70
C LEU A 477 -9.23 11.42 11.14
N GLY A 478 -9.95 12.50 11.46
CA GLY A 478 -9.45 13.77 11.97
C GLY A 478 -8.82 14.68 10.92
N ASN A 479 -7.91 14.17 10.09
CA ASN A 479 -7.35 14.87 8.94
C ASN A 479 -8.16 14.66 7.65
N PHE A 480 -9.03 13.64 7.63
CA PHE A 480 -9.83 13.24 6.48
C PHE A 480 -11.12 12.58 6.97
N THR A 481 -12.23 12.78 6.25
CA THR A 481 -13.50 12.08 6.52
C THR A 481 -13.86 11.25 5.30
N MET A 482 -13.85 9.93 5.47
CA MET A 482 -14.33 9.00 4.45
C MET A 482 -15.85 9.06 4.40
N VAL A 483 -16.41 9.09 3.19
CA VAL A 483 -17.86 9.12 2.93
C VAL A 483 -18.17 8.11 1.82
N LEU A 484 -18.72 6.97 2.24
CA LEU A 484 -19.15 5.89 1.35
C LEU A 484 -20.64 6.07 1.00
N ASP A 485 -20.94 6.09 -0.29
CA ASP A 485 -22.31 6.07 -0.81
C ASP A 485 -22.86 4.63 -0.79
N PRO A 486 -24.20 4.41 -0.85
CA PRO A 486 -24.77 3.07 -0.97
C PRO A 486 -24.12 2.20 -2.04
N ALA A 487 -23.80 2.79 -3.19
CA ALA A 487 -23.11 2.12 -4.29
C ALA A 487 -21.71 1.58 -3.94
N ASP A 488 -21.05 2.09 -2.88
CA ASP A 488 -19.73 1.64 -2.43
C ASP A 488 -19.80 0.44 -1.47
N TYR A 489 -20.85 0.36 -0.63
CA TYR A 489 -20.92 -0.60 0.48
C TYR A 489 -22.11 -1.56 0.45
N ALA A 490 -23.18 -1.29 -0.30
CA ALA A 490 -24.46 -2.00 -0.19
C ALA A 490 -24.69 -3.04 -1.30
N ARG A 491 -25.55 -4.02 -1.01
CA ARG A 491 -26.06 -5.03 -1.96
C ARG A 491 -27.51 -5.38 -1.64
N PRO A 492 -28.24 -6.09 -2.53
CA PRO A 492 -29.57 -6.60 -2.23
C PRO A 492 -29.57 -7.56 -1.04
N GLU A 493 -30.63 -7.51 -0.25
CA GLU A 493 -30.86 -8.44 0.85
C GLU A 493 -31.53 -9.72 0.35
N VAL A 494 -30.86 -10.85 0.55
CA VAL A 494 -31.42 -12.18 0.22
C VAL A 494 -32.13 -12.72 1.46
N VAL A 495 -33.46 -12.67 1.45
CA VAL A 495 -34.31 -13.30 2.47
C VAL A 495 -34.69 -14.71 2.00
N PRO A 496 -34.32 -15.78 2.72
CA PRO A 496 -34.70 -17.15 2.36
C PRO A 496 -36.22 -17.37 2.43
N GLU A 497 -36.77 -18.14 1.48
CA GLU A 497 -38.21 -18.44 1.43
C GLU A 497 -38.73 -19.11 2.71
N GLU A 498 -37.90 -19.90 3.39
CA GLU A 498 -38.23 -20.53 4.67
C GLU A 498 -38.49 -19.49 5.79
N ASP A 499 -37.72 -18.40 5.84
CA ASP A 499 -37.91 -17.31 6.82
C ASP A 499 -39.18 -16.48 6.48
N VAL A 500 -39.57 -16.40 5.20
CA VAL A 500 -40.84 -15.79 4.75
C VAL A 500 -42.06 -16.67 5.10
N ALA A 501 -41.93 -17.99 5.03
CA ALA A 501 -42.97 -18.92 5.48
C ALA A 501 -43.10 -18.95 7.02
N ALA A 502 -41.99 -18.87 7.75
CA ALA A 502 -41.97 -18.91 9.20
C ALA A 502 -42.47 -17.62 9.88
N SER A 503 -42.42 -16.48 9.19
CA SER A 503 -42.87 -15.18 9.73
C SER A 503 -44.39 -15.00 9.82
N GLY A 504 -45.18 -15.99 9.37
CA GLY A 504 -46.53 -16.25 9.90
C GLY A 504 -47.54 -15.10 9.78
N VAL A 505 -47.52 -14.38 8.64
CA VAL A 505 -48.32 -13.17 8.38
C VAL A 505 -49.79 -13.36 8.80
N PRO A 506 -50.29 -12.61 9.82
CA PRO A 506 -51.70 -12.66 10.21
C PRO A 506 -52.61 -12.12 9.11
N ASP A 507 -53.82 -12.68 8.98
CA ASP A 507 -54.85 -12.18 8.07
C ASP A 507 -55.12 -10.68 8.34
N ALA A 508 -54.85 -9.84 7.33
CA ALA A 508 -54.63 -8.41 7.47
C ALA A 508 -55.93 -7.59 7.67
N ARG A 509 -56.64 -7.87 8.77
CA ARG A 509 -57.96 -7.30 9.09
C ARG A 509 -58.09 -6.75 10.52
N ASN A 510 -57.10 -6.94 11.39
CA ASN A 510 -57.15 -6.52 12.81
C ASN A 510 -55.78 -6.08 13.39
N ALA A 511 -54.77 -5.77 12.56
CA ALA A 511 -53.50 -5.24 13.05
C ALA A 511 -53.60 -3.73 13.32
N THR A 512 -53.21 -3.28 14.52
CA THR A 512 -53.10 -1.86 14.86
C THR A 512 -51.82 -1.24 14.30
N GLU A 513 -51.88 0.01 13.86
CA GLU A 513 -50.87 0.71 13.03
C GLU A 513 -49.44 0.84 13.63
N ALA A 514 -49.20 0.38 14.86
CA ALA A 514 -47.91 0.47 15.54
C ALA A 514 -46.94 -0.71 15.30
N GLU A 515 -47.44 -1.88 14.89
CA GLU A 515 -46.63 -3.12 14.74
C GLU A 515 -46.87 -3.81 13.38
N ALA A 516 -47.23 -3.05 12.35
CA ALA A 516 -47.39 -3.55 11.00
C ALA A 516 -46.02 -3.81 10.34
N TRP A 517 -45.51 -5.05 10.45
CA TRP A 517 -44.41 -5.52 9.61
C TRP A 517 -44.83 -5.41 8.12
N PRO A 518 -44.11 -4.67 7.27
CA PRO A 518 -44.46 -4.54 5.86
C PRO A 518 -44.35 -5.91 5.17
N ALA A 519 -45.46 -6.39 4.62
CA ALA A 519 -45.57 -7.76 4.14
C ALA A 519 -44.71 -8.02 2.88
N ALA A 520 -43.50 -8.54 3.08
CA ALA A 520 -42.69 -9.30 2.12
C ALA A 520 -42.55 -8.72 0.68
N ALA A 521 -42.61 -7.39 0.49
CA ALA A 521 -42.83 -6.79 -0.83
C ALA A 521 -41.92 -5.60 -1.20
N GLU A 522 -40.96 -5.20 -0.37
CA GLU A 522 -39.93 -4.21 -0.77
C GLU A 522 -38.55 -4.86 -0.78
N GLN A 523 -37.87 -4.79 -1.93
CA GLN A 523 -36.50 -5.27 -2.13
C GLN A 523 -35.54 -4.34 -1.37
N SER A 524 -35.02 -4.78 -0.23
CA SER A 524 -34.09 -4.01 0.61
C SER A 524 -32.63 -4.16 0.18
N CYS A 525 -31.84 -3.15 0.52
CA CYS A 525 -30.38 -3.11 0.42
C CYS A 525 -29.76 -3.14 1.82
N VAL A 526 -28.68 -3.91 1.99
CA VAL A 526 -27.94 -4.07 3.26
C VAL A 526 -26.44 -3.92 3.04
N PRO A 527 -25.68 -3.44 4.05
CA PRO A 527 -24.24 -3.26 3.91
C PRO A 527 -23.49 -4.60 3.85
N MET A 528 -22.44 -4.64 3.02
CA MET A 528 -21.53 -5.77 2.84
C MET A 528 -20.42 -5.73 3.89
N LEU A 529 -20.78 -6.09 5.12
CA LEU A 529 -19.86 -6.14 6.26
C LEU A 529 -19.25 -7.55 6.42
N MET A 530 -18.03 -7.62 6.92
CA MET A 530 -17.47 -8.83 7.52
C MET A 530 -17.20 -8.58 9.00
N HIS A 531 -17.61 -9.52 9.85
CA HIS A 531 -17.42 -9.42 11.29
C HIS A 531 -16.00 -9.89 11.65
N ILE A 532 -15.26 -9.07 12.40
CA ILE A 532 -13.91 -9.40 12.86
C ILE A 532 -13.65 -8.77 14.23
N ASP A 533 -13.29 -9.60 15.21
CA ASP A 533 -12.97 -9.18 16.57
C ASP A 533 -11.47 -9.40 16.82
N LEU A 534 -10.68 -8.33 16.67
CA LEU A 534 -9.23 -8.39 16.77
C LEU A 534 -8.76 -8.35 18.26
N PRO A 535 -7.87 -9.26 18.69
CA PRO A 535 -7.31 -9.24 20.04
C PRO A 535 -6.26 -8.11 20.20
N GLU A 536 -5.78 -7.92 21.43
CA GLU A 536 -4.52 -7.19 21.65
C GLU A 536 -3.38 -7.84 20.84
N PRO A 537 -2.48 -7.05 20.23
CA PRO A 537 -2.29 -5.61 20.40
C PRO A 537 -3.14 -4.71 19.48
N LEU A 538 -3.93 -5.28 18.57
CA LEU A 538 -4.68 -4.52 17.55
C LEU A 538 -5.99 -3.90 18.04
N LEU A 539 -6.43 -4.23 19.26
CA LEU A 539 -7.62 -3.75 19.96
C LEU A 539 -8.98 -4.26 19.38
N PRO A 540 -9.97 -4.59 20.24
CA PRO A 540 -11.28 -5.06 19.77
C PRO A 540 -12.13 -4.06 18.99
N LYS A 541 -11.81 -2.75 19.04
CA LYS A 541 -12.56 -1.69 18.33
C LYS A 541 -11.96 -1.31 16.98
N THR A 542 -11.36 -2.28 16.29
CA THR A 542 -10.60 -2.04 15.07
C THR A 542 -11.35 -2.51 13.84
N LEU A 543 -11.58 -1.59 12.91
CA LEU A 543 -12.19 -1.83 11.61
C LEU A 543 -11.10 -2.16 10.57
N ILE A 544 -11.48 -2.88 9.51
CA ILE A 544 -10.63 -3.09 8.34
C ILE A 544 -11.26 -2.38 7.13
N LEU A 545 -10.51 -1.44 6.56
CA LEU A 545 -10.90 -0.62 5.42
C LEU A 545 -10.39 -1.26 4.12
N GLY A 546 -11.14 -2.24 3.62
CA GLY A 546 -10.83 -3.02 2.41
C GLY A 546 -11.35 -2.41 1.10
N GLU A 547 -11.62 -3.29 0.11
CA GLU A 547 -12.06 -2.95 -1.25
C GLU A 547 -13.08 -1.78 -1.35
N PRO A 548 -14.16 -1.70 -0.55
CA PRO A 548 -15.12 -0.58 -0.63
C PRO A 548 -14.49 0.82 -0.49
N VAL A 549 -13.49 0.95 0.38
CA VAL A 549 -12.77 2.21 0.61
C VAL A 549 -11.71 2.42 -0.45
N LEU A 550 -10.97 1.37 -0.81
CA LEU A 550 -9.83 1.41 -1.74
C LEU A 550 -10.24 1.52 -3.22
N GLN A 551 -11.49 1.17 -3.56
CA GLN A 551 -12.12 1.56 -4.82
C GLN A 551 -12.51 3.05 -4.80
N ARG A 552 -13.16 3.50 -3.73
CA ARG A 552 -13.70 4.88 -3.61
C ARG A 552 -12.61 5.95 -3.56
N TYR A 553 -11.45 5.63 -2.98
CA TYR A 553 -10.35 6.56 -2.75
C TYR A 553 -9.04 6.04 -3.30
N TYR A 554 -8.39 6.84 -4.15
CA TYR A 554 -7.01 6.62 -4.55
C TYR A 554 -6.14 6.80 -3.31
N THR A 555 -5.41 5.74 -2.95
CA THR A 555 -4.80 5.60 -1.62
C THR A 555 -3.29 5.43 -1.75
N ALA A 556 -2.52 6.30 -1.09
CA ALA A 556 -1.08 6.30 -1.06
C ALA A 556 -0.54 5.98 0.34
N PHE A 557 0.53 5.21 0.42
CA PHE A 557 1.13 4.70 1.64
C PHE A 557 2.61 5.10 1.68
N ASP A 558 3.03 5.83 2.71
CA ASP A 558 4.42 6.29 2.87
C ASP A 558 5.01 5.73 4.17
N ALA A 559 5.84 4.69 4.06
CA ALA A 559 6.50 4.05 5.20
C ALA A 559 7.79 4.78 5.61
N SER A 560 8.22 5.78 4.84
CA SER A 560 9.37 6.64 5.17
C SER A 560 9.04 7.55 6.36
N VAL A 561 7.77 7.96 6.47
CA VAL A 561 7.16 8.62 7.64
C VAL A 561 5.75 8.05 7.77
N PRO A 562 5.54 6.92 8.49
CA PRO A 562 4.32 6.11 8.44
C PRO A 562 3.01 6.92 8.41
N ARG A 563 2.36 6.94 7.25
CA ARG A 563 1.12 7.68 6.97
C ARG A 563 0.43 7.18 5.70
N ILE A 564 -0.86 7.47 5.62
CA ILE A 564 -1.74 7.07 4.51
C ILE A 564 -2.42 8.33 3.97
N GLY A 565 -2.36 8.54 2.65
CA GLY A 565 -2.95 9.67 1.94
C GLY A 565 -4.13 9.22 1.11
N PHE A 566 -5.26 9.91 1.23
CA PHE A 566 -6.48 9.61 0.48
C PHE A 566 -6.88 10.79 -0.41
N ALA A 567 -7.36 10.49 -1.62
CA ALA A 567 -8.01 11.44 -2.51
C ALA A 567 -9.13 10.71 -3.27
N LYS A 568 -10.18 11.42 -3.73
CA LYS A 568 -11.27 10.77 -4.47
C LYS A 568 -10.76 10.14 -5.76
N ALA A 569 -11.05 8.85 -5.96
CA ALA A 569 -10.61 8.11 -7.13
C ALA A 569 -11.30 8.63 -8.41
N ARG A 570 -10.54 8.75 -9.49
CA ARG A 570 -11.03 9.10 -10.83
C ARG A 570 -11.14 7.85 -11.69
N HIS A 571 -12.36 7.36 -11.80
CA HIS A 571 -12.71 6.27 -12.72
C HIS A 571 -13.08 6.81 -14.10
N THR A 572 -12.73 6.08 -15.16
CA THR A 572 -13.18 6.35 -16.53
C THR A 572 -14.47 5.62 -16.87
N GLU A 573 -14.82 4.57 -16.14
CA GLU A 573 -16.02 3.75 -16.30
C GLU A 573 -16.94 3.87 -15.07
N PRO A 574 -18.28 3.82 -15.24
CA PRO A 574 -19.20 3.76 -14.11
C PRO A 574 -19.14 2.39 -13.40
N ARG A 575 -19.47 2.33 -12.10
CA ARG A 575 -19.68 1.06 -11.40
C ARG A 575 -20.83 0.31 -12.08
N ALA A 576 -20.59 -0.93 -12.50
CA ALA A 576 -21.62 -1.78 -13.08
C ALA A 576 -22.64 -2.20 -12.01
N SER A 577 -23.91 -2.40 -12.38
CA SER A 577 -24.90 -2.93 -11.44
C SER A 577 -24.68 -4.41 -11.19
N VAL A 578 -24.73 -4.79 -9.91
CA VAL A 578 -24.57 -6.18 -9.48
C VAL A 578 -25.85 -6.94 -9.82
N HIS A 579 -25.90 -7.49 -11.02
CA HIS A 579 -26.95 -8.43 -11.42
C HIS A 579 -26.84 -9.70 -10.57
N VAL A 580 -27.65 -9.77 -9.51
CA VAL A 580 -27.86 -11.00 -8.74
C VAL A 580 -28.71 -11.94 -9.60
N SER A 581 -28.04 -12.84 -10.32
CA SER A 581 -28.70 -14.01 -10.91
C SER A 581 -29.26 -14.87 -9.78
N ILE A 582 -30.60 -14.97 -9.73
CA ILE A 582 -31.35 -15.87 -8.85
C ILE A 582 -31.44 -17.26 -9.50
#